data_AF-A0A259HDT0-F1
#
_entry.id   AF-A0A259HDT0-F1
#
_cell.length_a   1.000
_cell.length_b   1.000
_cell.length_c   1.000
_cell.angle_alpha   90.00
_cell.angle_beta   90.00
_cell.angle_gamma   90.00
#
_symmetry.space_group_name_H-M   'P 1'
#
loop_
_entity.id
_entity.type
_entity.pdbx_description
1 polymer ?
#
loop_
_entity_poly.entity_id
_entity_poly.type
_entity_poly.pdbx_seq_one_letter_code
_entity_poly.pdbx_strand_id
1 'polypeptide(L)'
;MFTVQMEKECACFKKSEYTNNMTFETQQDAYRYATTVAELMNEEFCGTHIFTAHRGDGDYFLIAVAINPEAVGITPHVSCDVGCTVTDKWSLESNAKSKK
;
A
#
# COMPACT_ATOMS: atom_id res chain seq x y z
N MET A 1 27.14 -13.79 -3.14
CA MET A 1 26.21 -13.04 -4.01
C MET A 1 24.82 -13.24 -3.44
N PHE A 2 24.09 -12.16 -3.23
CA PHE A 2 22.76 -12.18 -2.64
C PHE A 2 21.71 -11.92 -3.70
N THR A 3 20.60 -12.67 -3.68
CA THR A 3 19.56 -12.54 -4.70
C THR A 3 18.27 -12.03 -4.08
N VAL A 4 17.70 -10.98 -4.66
CA VAL A 4 16.40 -10.42 -4.25
C VAL A 4 15.34 -10.90 -5.24
N GLN A 5 14.34 -11.61 -4.73
CA GLN A 5 13.21 -12.14 -5.49
C GLN A 5 11.89 -11.73 -4.83
N MET A 6 10.89 -11.38 -5.63
CA MET A 6 9.53 -11.18 -5.12
C MET A 6 8.79 -12.50 -4.99
N GLU A 7 8.01 -12.66 -3.92
CA GLU A 7 7.18 -13.84 -3.66
C GLU A 7 6.07 -14.00 -4.72
N LYS A 8 5.38 -12.90 -5.04
CA LYS A 8 4.36 -12.87 -6.10
C LYS A 8 4.47 -11.61 -6.92
N GLU A 9 4.46 -11.78 -8.23
CA GLU A 9 4.44 -10.68 -9.17
C GLU A 9 3.03 -10.09 -9.25
N CYS A 10 2.79 -9.00 -8.52
CA CYS A 10 1.55 -8.25 -8.62
C CYS A 10 1.43 -7.52 -9.95
N ALA A 11 0.20 -7.25 -10.41
CA ALA A 11 -0.04 -6.46 -11.62
C ALA A 11 0.58 -5.05 -11.54
N CYS A 12 0.64 -4.46 -10.34
CA CYS A 12 1.37 -3.21 -10.04
C CYS A 12 2.85 -3.34 -10.42
N PHE A 13 3.50 -4.42 -9.97
CA PHE A 13 4.91 -4.68 -10.22
C PHE A 13 5.19 -4.94 -11.70
N LYS A 14 4.33 -5.69 -12.39
CA LYS A 14 4.47 -5.94 -13.84
C LYS A 14 4.31 -4.69 -14.71
N LYS A 15 3.66 -3.65 -14.19
CA LYS A 15 3.56 -2.34 -14.85
C LYS A 15 4.74 -1.43 -14.53
N SER A 16 5.49 -1.73 -13.48
CA SER A 16 6.67 -0.97 -13.08
C SER A 16 7.89 -1.41 -13.90
N GLU A 17 8.90 -0.55 -13.94
CA GLU A 17 10.19 -0.81 -14.62
C GLU A 17 11.16 -1.65 -13.78
N TYR A 18 10.72 -2.16 -12.61
CA TYR A 18 11.54 -2.95 -11.70
C TYR A 18 11.67 -4.41 -12.16
N THR A 19 12.88 -4.94 -12.05
CA THR A 19 13.21 -6.32 -12.44
C THR A 19 13.21 -7.25 -11.23
N ASN A 20 12.58 -8.41 -11.36
CA ASN A 20 12.70 -9.51 -10.40
C ASN A 20 14.08 -10.18 -10.51
N ASN A 21 14.53 -10.90 -9.49
CA ASN A 21 15.83 -11.61 -9.47
C ASN A 21 17.06 -10.70 -9.60
N MET A 22 17.06 -9.60 -8.87
CA MET A 22 18.23 -8.73 -8.79
C MET A 22 19.30 -9.38 -7.90
N THR A 23 20.52 -9.48 -8.42
CA THR A 23 21.67 -10.03 -7.70
C THR A 23 22.61 -8.93 -7.25
N PHE A 24 23.03 -8.99 -5.99
CA PHE A 24 23.92 -8.03 -5.35
C PHE A 24 25.15 -8.74 -4.78
N GLU A 25 26.25 -8.01 -4.62
CA GLU A 25 27.47 -8.56 -4.04
C GLU A 25 27.41 -8.59 -2.51
N THR A 26 26.79 -7.59 -1.89
CA THR A 26 26.71 -7.44 -0.44
C THR A 26 25.29 -7.69 0.08
N GLN A 27 25.22 -8.19 1.31
CA GLN A 27 23.96 -8.41 2.01
C GLN A 27 23.23 -7.09 2.24
N GLN A 28 23.99 -6.04 2.57
CA GLN A 28 23.45 -4.73 2.89
C GLN A 28 22.80 -4.08 1.67
N ASP A 29 23.42 -4.18 0.48
CA ASP A 29 22.84 -3.67 -0.76
C ASP A 29 21.55 -4.42 -1.12
N ALA A 30 21.55 -5.75 -1.01
CA ALA A 30 20.35 -6.54 -1.26
C ALA A 30 19.19 -6.18 -0.32
N TYR A 31 19.48 -6.02 0.98
CA TYR A 31 18.48 -5.65 1.97
C TYR A 31 17.95 -4.23 1.76
N ARG A 32 18.85 -3.27 1.47
CA ARG A 32 18.46 -1.89 1.15
C ARG A 32 17.58 -1.84 -0.09
N TYR A 33 17.96 -2.53 -1.16
CA TYR A 33 17.17 -2.60 -2.38
C TYR A 33 15.79 -3.19 -2.12
N ALA A 34 15.71 -4.34 -1.43
CA ALA A 34 14.44 -4.99 -1.12
C ALA A 34 13.53 -4.09 -0.28
N THR A 35 14.08 -3.37 0.71
CA THR A 35 13.34 -2.42 1.56
C THR A 35 12.85 -1.23 0.75
N THR A 36 13.72 -0.58 -0.03
CA THR A 36 13.35 0.56 -0.87
C THR A 36 12.27 0.21 -1.90
N VAL A 37 12.36 -0.96 -2.54
CA VAL A 37 11.31 -1.42 -3.46
C VAL A 37 10.00 -1.69 -2.71
N ALA A 38 10.03 -2.29 -1.53
CA ALA A 38 8.84 -2.53 -0.74
C ALA A 38 8.14 -1.21 -0.34
N GLU A 39 8.90 -0.22 0.14
CA GLU A 39 8.38 1.11 0.49
C GLU A 39 7.77 1.82 -0.71
N LEU A 40 8.49 1.90 -1.83
CA LEU A 40 8.01 2.53 -3.05
C LEU A 40 6.72 1.85 -3.57
N MET A 41 6.64 0.53 -3.50
CA MET A 41 5.47 -0.21 -3.96
C MET A 41 4.25 0.01 -3.04
N ASN A 42 4.49 0.18 -1.73
CA ASN A 42 3.45 0.53 -0.75
C ASN A 42 2.93 1.96 -0.94
N GLU A 43 3.81 2.92 -1.27
CA GLU A 43 3.45 4.34 -1.35
C GLU A 43 2.93 4.75 -2.73
N GLU A 44 3.57 4.27 -3.80
CA GLU A 44 3.37 4.82 -5.16
C GLU A 44 2.54 3.92 -6.08
N PHE A 45 2.67 2.60 -5.94
CA PHE A 45 2.07 1.66 -6.91
C PHE A 45 0.81 0.97 -6.42
N CYS A 46 0.79 0.53 -5.16
CA CYS A 46 -0.19 -0.45 -4.72
C CYS A 46 -0.75 -0.06 -3.35
N GLY A 47 -1.74 0.85 -3.34
CA GLY A 47 -2.46 1.23 -2.13
C GLY A 47 -3.25 0.07 -1.47
N THR A 48 -3.37 -1.08 -2.14
CA THR A 48 -4.10 -2.27 -1.68
C THR A 48 -3.20 -3.46 -1.31
N HIS A 49 -1.91 -3.44 -1.64
CA HIS A 49 -1.00 -4.54 -1.33
C HIS A 49 0.13 -4.03 -0.42
N ILE A 50 0.39 -4.74 0.66
CA ILE A 50 1.49 -4.47 1.57
C ILE A 50 2.67 -5.34 1.16
N PHE A 51 3.77 -4.69 0.79
CA PHE A 51 5.05 -5.32 0.50
C PHE A 51 5.92 -5.30 1.75
N THR A 52 6.58 -6.42 2.03
CA THR A 52 7.50 -6.55 3.17
C THR A 52 8.74 -7.32 2.75
N ALA A 53 9.92 -6.73 2.96
CA ALA A 53 11.19 -7.39 2.70
C ALA A 53 11.53 -8.33 3.86
N HIS A 54 11.81 -9.60 3.54
CA HIS A 54 12.30 -10.58 4.49
C HIS A 54 13.60 -11.21 3.98
N ARG A 55 14.49 -11.56 4.91
CA ARG A 55 15.66 -12.35 4.58
C ARG A 55 15.24 -13.81 4.49
N GLY A 56 15.48 -14.43 3.35
CA GLY A 56 15.29 -15.85 3.17
C GLY A 56 16.40 -16.71 3.77
N ASP A 57 16.31 -18.01 3.53
CA ASP A 57 17.31 -19.00 3.93
C ASP A 57 18.66 -18.83 3.18
N GLY A 58 19.72 -18.48 3.90
CA GLY A 58 21.05 -18.27 3.30
C GLY A 58 21.23 -16.91 2.62
N ASP A 59 21.45 -16.94 1.29
CA ASP A 59 21.86 -15.78 0.47
C ASP A 59 20.72 -15.20 -0.39
N TYR A 60 19.45 -15.50 -0.08
CA TYR A 60 18.31 -14.91 -0.78
C TYR A 60 17.49 -13.97 0.11
N PHE A 61 16.89 -12.99 -0.54
CA PHE A 61 15.96 -12.03 0.03
C PHE A 61 14.64 -12.16 -0.70
N LEU A 62 13.57 -12.27 0.07
CA LEU A 62 12.22 -12.48 -0.43
C LEU A 62 11.37 -11.26 -0.10
N ILE A 63 10.76 -10.65 -1.11
CA ILE A 63 9.77 -9.59 -0.91
C ILE A 63 8.40 -10.24 -0.86
N ALA A 64 7.88 -10.42 0.35
CA ALA A 64 6.54 -10.96 0.57
C ALA A 64 5.49 -9.90 0.23
N VAL A 65 4.37 -10.34 -0.34
CA VAL A 65 3.23 -9.46 -0.64
C VAL A 65 1.97 -9.98 0.03
N ALA A 66 1.42 -9.13 0.90
CA ALA A 66 0.14 -9.33 1.55
C ALA A 66 -0.90 -8.39 0.95
N ILE A 67 -2.17 -8.82 0.92
CA ILE A 67 -3.27 -7.93 0.54
C ILE A 67 -3.65 -7.16 1.80
N ASN A 68 -3.77 -5.83 1.74
CA ASN A 68 -4.30 -5.05 2.85
C ASN A 68 -5.83 -5.13 2.82
N PRO A 69 -6.47 -5.87 3.75
CA PRO A 69 -7.93 -6.02 3.77
C PRO A 69 -8.64 -4.69 4.08
N GLU A 70 -7.93 -3.69 4.64
CA GLU A 70 -8.49 -2.38 4.98
C GLU A 70 -8.52 -1.40 3.80
N ALA A 71 -7.59 -1.55 2.84
CA ALA A 71 -7.53 -0.69 1.66
C ALA A 71 -8.40 -1.21 0.50
N VAL A 72 -8.65 -2.52 0.47
CA VAL A 72 -9.75 -3.03 -0.34
C VAL A 72 -11.02 -2.62 0.40
N GLY A 73 -11.63 -1.55 -0.07
CA GLY A 73 -12.95 -1.09 0.38
C GLY A 73 -14.02 -2.12 0.07
N ILE A 74 -13.91 -3.32 0.64
CA ILE A 74 -15.06 -4.15 0.97
C ILE A 74 -15.69 -3.40 2.13
N THR A 75 -16.40 -2.31 1.81
CA THR A 75 -17.59 -2.02 2.58
C THR A 75 -18.35 -3.35 2.56
N PRO A 76 -18.59 -4.03 3.70
CA PRO A 76 -19.67 -4.99 3.69
C PRO A 76 -20.85 -4.16 3.17
N HIS A 77 -21.42 -4.58 2.04
CA HIS A 77 -22.69 -4.08 1.57
C HIS A 77 -23.70 -4.45 2.65
N VAL A 78 -23.70 -3.67 3.74
CA VAL A 78 -24.84 -3.52 4.60
C VAL A 78 -25.84 -2.80 3.70
N SER A 79 -26.71 -3.57 3.05
CA SER A 79 -28.00 -3.04 2.66
C SER A 79 -28.64 -2.57 3.95
N CYS A 80 -28.43 -1.30 4.29
CA CYS A 80 -29.29 -0.60 5.22
C CYS A 80 -30.63 -0.39 4.51
N ASP A 81 -31.42 -1.47 4.41
CA ASP A 81 -32.87 -1.42 4.22
C ASP A 81 -33.52 -1.12 5.58
N VAL A 82 -33.11 -0.04 6.23
CA VAL A 82 -33.88 0.56 7.33
C VAL A 82 -33.54 2.04 7.32
N GLY A 83 -34.55 2.88 7.08
CA GLY A 83 -34.40 4.28 6.71
C GLY A 83 -33.52 5.10 7.66
N CYS A 84 -32.32 5.45 7.18
CA CYS A 84 -31.58 6.58 7.71
C CYS A 84 -32.17 7.86 7.10
N THR A 85 -33.00 8.55 7.88
CA THR A 85 -33.44 9.91 7.57
C THR A 85 -32.20 10.80 7.55
N VAL A 86 -31.84 11.27 6.37
CA VAL A 86 -30.86 12.33 6.23
C VAL A 86 -31.33 13.53 7.06
N THR A 87 -30.51 13.97 7.99
CA THR A 87 -30.63 15.33 8.51
C THR A 87 -29.23 15.92 8.52
N ASP A 88 -28.71 16.12 7.30
CA ASP A 88 -27.65 17.09 7.05
C ASP A 88 -28.19 18.48 7.41
N LYS A 89 -28.10 18.82 8.69
CA LYS A 89 -28.39 20.16 9.20
C LYS A 89 -27.17 21.04 8.95
N TRP A 90 -26.95 21.40 7.69
CA TRP A 90 -26.07 22.50 7.32
C TRP A 90 -26.81 23.81 7.61
N SER A 91 -26.76 24.27 8.87
CA SER A 91 -27.17 25.63 9.19
C SER A 91 -26.14 26.60 8.62
N LEU A 92 -26.48 27.21 7.49
CA LEU A 92 -26.00 28.53 7.13
C LEU A 92 -26.46 29.51 8.21
N GLU A 93 -25.52 30.08 8.96
CA GLU A 93 -25.75 31.36 9.64
C GLU A 93 -24.67 32.35 9.23
N SER A 94 -25.00 33.08 8.17
CA SER A 94 -24.48 34.42 7.89
C SER A 94 -24.75 35.32 9.10
N ASN A 95 -23.73 35.85 9.77
CA ASN A 95 -23.92 36.97 10.68
C ASN A 95 -23.29 38.25 10.10
N ALA A 96 -24.18 39.19 9.83
CA ALA A 96 -23.92 40.53 9.35
C ALA A 96 -23.36 41.44 10.45
N LYS A 97 -22.61 42.47 10.03
CA LYS A 97 -22.47 43.80 10.66
C LYS A 97 -22.67 43.91 12.18
N SER A 98 -21.64 44.41 12.89
CA SER A 98 -21.90 45.48 13.85
C SER A 98 -20.70 46.39 14.06
N LYS A 99 -21.01 47.69 14.08
CA LYS A 99 -20.13 48.83 14.32
C LYS A 99 -19.52 48.79 15.72
N LYS A 100 -18.33 49.34 15.86
CA LYS A 100 -18.06 50.31 16.93
C LYS A 100 -17.10 51.38 16.43
#